data_AF-A0A2W4Q8S5-F1
#
_entry.id   AF-A0A2W4Q8S5-F1
#
_cell.length_a   1.000
_cell.length_b   1.000
_cell.length_c   1.000
_cell.angle_alpha   90.00
_cell.angle_beta   90.00
_cell.angle_gamma   90.00
#
_symmetry.space_group_name_H-M   'P 1'
#
loop_
_entity.id
_entity.type
_entity.pdbx_description
1 polymer ?
#
loop_
_entity_poly.entity_id
_entity_poly.type
_entity_poly.pdbx_seq_one_letter_code
_entity_poly.pdbx_strand_id
1 'polypeptide(L)'
;MNPDASAMVFLYHDLAGLTPPLEQWVEYDDRVTFAPGPEKAARREQVRAELLAGLQAVRDIGLIRLTLTDRLSEYDPVYEEFSLASLAPSSSVPFKALRQEVGLRFGNGRDAQIWAVPRAASRTVLDSLGHGRGVTVDVLAKITAVQPSPRGGSIVADVIEYEIRTEQGNRLLARVRPAPQ
;
A
#
# COMPACT_ATOMS: atom_id res chain seq x y z
N MET A 1 3.05 -9.64 4.45
CA MET A 1 4.19 -8.71 4.39
C MET A 1 3.72 -7.44 3.70
N ASN A 2 4.22 -6.28 4.12
CA ASN A 2 3.97 -5.01 3.42
C ASN A 2 4.62 -5.11 2.03
N PRO A 3 3.90 -4.85 0.91
CA PRO A 3 4.49 -4.98 -0.41
C PRO A 3 5.63 -3.97 -0.59
N ASP A 4 6.74 -4.43 -1.15
CA ASP A 4 7.79 -3.53 -1.61
C ASP A 4 7.35 -2.80 -2.89
N ALA A 5 8.03 -1.69 -3.20
CA ALA A 5 7.64 -0.85 -4.34
C ALA A 5 7.79 -1.56 -5.70
N SER A 6 8.77 -2.46 -5.86
CA SER A 6 8.99 -3.21 -7.10
C SER A 6 7.88 -4.24 -7.31
N ALA A 7 7.47 -4.94 -6.25
CA ALA A 7 6.34 -5.87 -6.25
C ALA A 7 5.05 -5.18 -6.68
N MET A 8 4.80 -3.94 -6.23
CA MET A 8 3.62 -3.17 -6.67
C MET A 8 3.69 -2.76 -8.14
N VAL A 9 4.87 -2.42 -8.66
CA VAL A 9 5.05 -2.16 -10.11
C VAL A 9 4.82 -3.44 -10.91
N PHE A 10 5.41 -4.57 -10.50
CA PHE A 10 5.20 -5.86 -11.15
C PHE A 10 3.72 -6.26 -11.17
N LEU A 11 3.05 -6.15 -10.03
CA LEU A 11 1.64 -6.47 -9.86
C LEU A 11 0.77 -5.60 -10.77
N TYR A 12 1.09 -4.31 -10.90
CA TYR A 12 0.39 -3.43 -11.83
C TYR A 12 0.51 -3.89 -13.29
N HIS A 13 1.70 -4.29 -13.74
CA HIS A 13 1.87 -4.80 -15.12
C HIS A 13 1.10 -6.09 -15.36
N ASP A 14 1.12 -7.02 -14.39
CA ASP A 14 0.36 -8.27 -14.45
C ASP A 14 -1.16 -8.00 -14.55
N LEU A 15 -1.70 -7.21 -13.63
CA LEU A 15 -3.14 -6.87 -13.58
C LEU A 15 -3.59 -6.07 -14.82
N ALA A 16 -2.74 -5.20 -15.36
CA ALA A 16 -3.06 -4.40 -16.54
C ALA A 16 -2.85 -5.17 -17.86
N GLY A 17 -2.32 -6.40 -17.82
CA GLY A 17 -1.98 -7.17 -19.02
C GLY A 17 -0.91 -6.48 -19.87
N LEU A 18 -0.03 -5.69 -19.24
CA LEU A 18 1.03 -4.95 -19.93
C LEU A 18 2.31 -5.79 -19.95
N THR A 19 2.99 -5.80 -21.09
CA THR A 19 4.32 -6.40 -21.19
C THR A 19 5.32 -5.55 -20.41
N PRO A 20 5.97 -6.09 -19.36
CA PRO A 20 6.96 -5.34 -18.59
C PRO A 20 8.17 -5.01 -19.48
N PRO A 21 8.71 -3.77 -19.45
CA PRO A 21 9.88 -3.37 -20.22
C PRO A 21 11.17 -3.90 -19.56
N LEU A 22 11.31 -5.22 -19.48
CA LEU A 22 12.33 -5.93 -18.71
C LEU A 22 13.76 -5.47 -19.06
N GLU A 23 14.08 -5.42 -20.34
CA GLU A 23 15.43 -5.01 -20.79
C GLU A 23 15.77 -3.57 -20.38
N GLN A 24 14.76 -2.68 -20.39
CA GLN A 24 14.94 -1.30 -19.95
C GLN A 24 15.15 -1.22 -18.44
N TRP A 25 14.44 -2.03 -17.66
CA TRP A 25 14.62 -2.14 -16.21
C TRP A 25 15.98 -2.70 -15.84
N VAL A 26 16.48 -3.69 -16.58
CA VAL A 26 17.83 -4.24 -16.39
C VAL A 26 18.89 -3.15 -16.57
N GLU A 27 18.78 -2.33 -17.63
CA GLU A 27 19.72 -1.22 -17.84
C GLU A 27 19.56 -0.07 -16.84
N TYR A 28 18.44 0.00 -16.10
CA TYR A 28 18.24 0.98 -15.03
C TYR A 28 18.82 0.55 -13.69
N ASP A 29 19.17 -0.73 -13.53
CA ASP A 29 19.74 -1.24 -12.29
C ASP A 29 21.18 -0.71 -12.12
N ASP A 30 21.46 -0.17 -10.94
CA ASP A 30 22.76 0.40 -10.60
C ASP A 30 23.88 -0.65 -10.71
N ARG A 31 23.59 -1.93 -10.45
CA ARG A 31 24.54 -3.03 -10.58
C ARG A 31 24.96 -3.28 -12.03
N VAL A 32 24.16 -2.89 -13.01
CA VAL A 32 24.50 -2.95 -14.44
C VAL A 32 25.10 -1.63 -14.89
N THR A 33 24.51 -0.51 -14.45
CA THR A 33 24.94 0.85 -14.82
C THR A 33 26.40 1.09 -14.43
N PHE A 34 26.75 0.77 -13.18
CA PHE A 34 28.08 1.04 -12.61
C PHE A 34 29.06 -0.13 -12.68
N ALA A 35 28.66 -1.29 -13.22
CA ALA A 35 29.58 -2.42 -13.34
C ALA A 35 30.71 -2.16 -14.36
N PRO A 36 31.91 -2.71 -14.13
CA PRO A 36 32.98 -2.72 -15.12
C PRO A 36 32.54 -3.37 -16.43
N GLY A 37 33.03 -2.87 -17.57
CA GLY A 37 32.65 -3.34 -18.91
C GLY A 37 32.61 -4.87 -19.08
N PRO A 38 33.66 -5.62 -18.66
CA PRO A 38 33.67 -7.08 -18.74
C PRO A 38 32.61 -7.78 -17.88
N GLU A 39 32.19 -7.17 -16.77
CA GLU A 39 31.21 -7.75 -15.85
C GLU A 39 29.76 -7.41 -16.23
N LYS A 40 29.53 -6.37 -17.04
CA LYS A 40 28.17 -5.90 -17.36
C LYS A 40 27.28 -6.99 -17.93
N ALA A 41 27.80 -7.86 -18.79
CA ALA A 41 27.03 -8.95 -19.37
C ALA A 41 26.52 -9.93 -18.29
N ALA A 42 27.40 -10.35 -17.36
CA ALA A 42 27.01 -11.22 -16.26
C ALA A 42 26.01 -10.54 -15.31
N ARG A 43 26.19 -9.24 -15.03
CA ARG A 43 25.26 -8.46 -14.20
C ARG A 43 23.88 -8.34 -14.83
N ARG A 44 23.78 -8.14 -16.14
CA ARG A 44 22.50 -8.11 -16.85
C ARG A 44 21.72 -9.40 -16.68
N GLU A 45 22.37 -10.55 -16.89
CA GLU A 45 21.72 -11.86 -16.72
C GLU A 45 21.22 -12.06 -15.29
N GLN A 46 22.02 -11.69 -14.30
CA GLN A 46 21.63 -11.77 -12.89
C GLN A 46 20.40 -10.90 -12.61
N VAL A 47 20.44 -9.62 -12.97
CA VAL A 47 19.33 -8.68 -12.74
C VAL A 47 18.08 -9.13 -13.49
N ARG A 48 18.23 -9.60 -14.74
CA ARG A 48 17.11 -10.12 -15.53
C ARG A 48 16.43 -11.30 -14.83
N ALA A 49 17.22 -12.25 -14.31
CA ALA A 49 16.69 -13.40 -13.60
C ALA A 49 15.93 -13.00 -12.32
N GLU A 50 16.47 -12.05 -11.56
CA GLU A 50 15.82 -11.51 -10.34
C GLU A 50 14.50 -10.79 -10.67
N LEU A 51 14.47 -9.95 -11.70
CA LEU A 51 13.26 -9.26 -12.15
C LEU A 51 12.20 -10.24 -12.67
N LEU A 52 12.60 -11.27 -13.41
CA LEU A 52 11.67 -12.33 -13.86
C LEU A 52 11.09 -13.11 -12.69
N ALA A 53 11.89 -13.44 -11.68
CA ALA A 53 11.42 -14.10 -10.48
C ALA A 53 10.39 -13.21 -9.72
N GLY A 54 10.66 -11.91 -9.61
CA GLY A 54 9.73 -10.94 -9.03
C GLY A 54 8.40 -10.84 -9.79
N LEU A 55 8.45 -10.77 -11.12
CA LEU A 55 7.26 -10.78 -11.99
C LEU A 55 6.44 -12.07 -11.84
N GLN A 56 7.09 -13.22 -11.68
CA GLN A 56 6.38 -14.48 -11.44
C GLN A 56 5.75 -14.54 -10.05
N ALA A 57 6.42 -13.98 -9.03
CA ALA A 57 5.95 -14.01 -7.64
C ALA A 57 4.65 -13.22 -7.42
N VAL A 58 4.33 -12.25 -8.29
CA VAL A 58 3.13 -11.41 -8.17
C VAL A 58 1.93 -11.88 -8.98
N ARG A 59 2.09 -12.96 -9.76
CA ARG A 59 1.00 -13.51 -10.58
C ARG A 59 -0.16 -13.97 -9.70
N ASP A 60 -1.37 -13.71 -10.18
CA ASP A 60 -2.63 -14.16 -9.55
C ASP A 60 -2.83 -13.66 -8.10
N ILE A 61 -2.12 -12.60 -7.68
CA ILE A 61 -2.36 -11.96 -6.39
C ILE A 61 -3.70 -11.21 -6.43
N GLY A 62 -4.62 -11.61 -5.56
CA GLY A 62 -5.91 -10.93 -5.36
C GLY A 62 -6.04 -10.13 -4.06
N LEU A 63 -5.08 -10.26 -3.14
CA LEU A 63 -5.09 -9.63 -1.82
C LEU A 63 -3.77 -8.93 -1.53
N ILE A 64 -3.84 -7.75 -0.91
CA ILE A 64 -2.69 -6.95 -0.50
C ILE A 64 -2.79 -6.72 1.01
N ARG A 65 -1.69 -6.93 1.72
CA ARG A 65 -1.56 -6.52 3.11
C ARG A 65 -0.52 -5.41 3.23
N LEU A 66 -0.89 -4.26 3.75
CA LEU A 66 -0.01 -3.11 3.86
C LEU A 66 -0.10 -2.45 5.23
N THR A 67 0.98 -1.79 5.63
CA THR A 67 1.05 -1.04 6.88
C THR A 67 1.16 0.44 6.54
N LEU A 68 0.22 1.24 7.02
CA LEU A 68 0.13 2.68 6.80
C LEU A 68 0.38 3.42 8.11
N THR A 69 1.02 4.57 8.02
CA THR A 69 1.07 5.53 9.14
C THR A 69 0.03 6.60 8.89
N ASP A 70 -0.75 6.93 9.92
CA ASP A 70 -1.80 7.93 9.85
C ASP A 70 -1.86 8.75 11.13
N ARG A 71 -2.63 9.83 11.11
CA ARG A 71 -2.97 10.61 12.28
C ARG A 71 -4.49 10.58 12.46
N LEU A 72 -4.92 10.09 13.61
CA LEU A 72 -6.34 10.04 13.95
C LEU A 72 -6.93 11.46 13.94
N SER A 73 -8.10 11.63 13.31
CA SER A 73 -8.84 12.89 13.31
C SER A 73 -9.22 13.37 14.71
N GLU A 74 -9.82 14.54 14.80
CA GLU A 74 -10.63 14.87 15.98
C GLU A 74 -11.84 13.94 16.04
N TYR A 75 -12.22 13.58 17.27
CA TYR A 75 -13.40 12.77 17.51
C TYR A 75 -14.64 13.58 17.17
N ASP A 76 -15.51 13.05 16.34
CA ASP A 76 -16.81 13.65 16.04
C ASP A 76 -17.87 13.07 17.01
N PRO A 77 -18.41 13.88 17.95
CA PRO A 77 -19.42 13.41 18.89
C PRO A 77 -20.83 13.30 18.30
N VAL A 78 -21.08 13.88 17.12
CA VAL A 78 -22.37 13.81 16.43
C VAL A 78 -22.51 12.47 15.72
N TYR A 79 -21.45 12.04 15.04
CA TYR A 79 -21.41 10.77 14.30
C TYR A 79 -20.76 9.61 15.08
N GLU A 80 -20.23 9.90 16.27
CA GLU A 80 -19.54 8.93 17.14
C GLU A 80 -18.40 8.19 16.43
N GLU A 81 -17.51 8.93 15.78
CA GLU A 81 -16.47 8.36 14.94
C GLU A 81 -15.12 9.11 15.01
N PHE A 82 -14.08 8.37 14.61
CA PHE A 82 -12.82 8.93 14.13
C PHE A 82 -12.66 8.64 12.64
N SER A 83 -11.90 9.47 11.95
CA SER A 83 -11.57 9.29 10.54
C SER A 83 -10.07 9.00 10.34
N LEU A 84 -9.77 8.13 9.38
CA LEU A 84 -8.43 7.76 8.94
C LEU A 84 -8.17 8.35 7.54
N ALA A 85 -7.38 9.42 7.46
CA ALA A 85 -7.10 10.10 6.20
C ALA A 85 -6.36 9.20 5.19
N SER A 86 -5.55 8.25 5.68
CA SER A 86 -4.83 7.28 4.85
C SER A 86 -5.75 6.33 4.07
N LEU A 87 -6.99 6.11 4.55
CA LEU A 87 -8.00 5.27 3.91
C LEU A 87 -9.07 6.08 3.17
N ALA A 88 -8.98 7.41 3.18
CA ALA A 88 -9.96 8.28 2.54
C ALA A 88 -10.06 8.02 1.02
N PRO A 89 -11.20 8.30 0.36
CA PRO A 89 -11.36 8.14 -1.10
C PRO A 89 -10.34 8.92 -1.93
N SER A 90 -9.86 10.06 -1.42
CA SER A 90 -8.85 10.88 -2.06
C SER A 90 -7.41 10.41 -1.79
N SER A 91 -7.23 9.43 -0.91
CA SER A 91 -5.92 8.89 -0.56
C SER A 91 -5.37 8.04 -1.70
N SER A 92 -4.06 8.13 -1.89
CA SER A 92 -3.31 7.28 -2.81
C SER A 92 -1.96 6.99 -2.21
N VAL A 93 -1.62 5.70 -2.08
CA VAL A 93 -0.31 5.26 -1.56
C VAL A 93 0.63 5.10 -2.75
N PRO A 94 1.67 5.95 -2.92
CA PRO A 94 2.55 5.88 -4.06
C PRO A 94 3.65 4.82 -3.85
N PHE A 95 3.89 4.01 -4.88
CA PHE A 95 4.99 3.06 -4.94
C PHE A 95 5.89 3.44 -6.12
N LYS A 96 7.15 3.76 -5.82
CA LYS A 96 8.14 4.22 -6.79
C LYS A 96 9.24 3.19 -6.94
N ALA A 97 9.29 2.53 -8.09
CA ALA A 97 10.35 1.58 -8.42
C ALA A 97 10.55 1.56 -9.94
N LEU A 98 11.75 1.17 -10.39
CA LEU A 98 12.04 0.94 -11.82
C LEU A 98 11.70 2.15 -12.72
N ARG A 99 11.85 3.36 -12.15
CA ARG A 99 11.51 4.65 -12.76
C ARG A 99 10.02 4.79 -13.14
N GLN A 100 9.15 4.05 -12.48
CA GLN A 100 7.70 4.12 -12.58
C GLN A 100 7.07 4.44 -11.21
N GLU A 101 5.91 5.09 -11.23
CA GLU A 101 5.12 5.36 -10.03
C GLU A 101 3.74 4.74 -10.18
N VAL A 102 3.40 3.82 -9.29
CA VAL A 102 2.09 3.17 -9.22
C VAL A 102 1.40 3.59 -7.93
N GLY A 103 0.15 4.04 -8.02
CA GLY A 103 -0.66 4.36 -6.85
C GLY A 103 -1.50 3.17 -6.40
N LEU A 104 -1.70 2.98 -5.09
CA LEU A 104 -2.79 2.16 -4.55
C LEU A 104 -3.89 3.08 -4.03
N ARG A 105 -5.14 2.83 -4.47
CA ARG A 105 -6.34 3.55 -4.02
C ARG A 105 -7.36 2.59 -3.42
N PHE A 106 -8.16 3.10 -2.49
CA PHE A 106 -9.21 2.33 -1.85
C PHE A 106 -10.58 2.62 -2.47
N GLY A 107 -11.18 1.62 -3.13
CA GLY A 107 -12.47 1.75 -3.80
C GLY A 107 -13.61 2.04 -2.81
N ASN A 108 -13.61 1.30 -1.70
CA ASN A 108 -14.51 1.52 -0.56
C ASN A 108 -13.98 2.53 0.48
N GLY A 109 -13.10 3.46 0.10
CA GLY A 109 -12.47 4.42 1.02
C GLY A 109 -13.45 5.28 1.81
N ARG A 110 -14.68 5.49 1.29
CA ARG A 110 -15.72 6.27 1.97
C ARG A 110 -16.13 5.63 3.30
N ASP A 111 -16.26 4.32 3.29
CA ASP A 111 -16.67 3.52 4.45
C ASP A 111 -15.44 3.09 5.26
N ALA A 112 -14.34 2.74 4.58
CA ALA A 112 -13.12 2.26 5.22
C ALA A 112 -12.42 3.30 6.10
N GLN A 113 -12.51 4.59 5.74
CA GLN A 113 -11.92 5.66 6.54
C GLN A 113 -12.62 5.89 7.89
N ILE A 114 -13.84 5.38 8.08
CA ILE A 114 -14.64 5.62 9.27
C ILE A 114 -14.34 4.54 10.31
N TRP A 115 -13.97 4.98 11.51
CA TRP A 115 -13.89 4.13 12.69
C TRP A 115 -14.91 4.61 13.72
N ALA A 116 -16.06 3.93 13.77
CA ALA A 116 -17.11 4.18 14.75
C ALA A 116 -16.63 3.79 16.16
N VAL A 117 -16.70 4.76 17.09
CA VAL A 117 -16.32 4.60 18.49
C VAL A 117 -17.36 5.30 19.35
N PRO A 118 -18.11 4.58 20.21
CA PRO A 118 -19.08 5.20 21.10
C PRO A 118 -18.47 6.30 21.95
N ARG A 119 -19.25 7.36 22.27
CA ARG A 119 -18.75 8.50 23.05
C ARG A 119 -18.14 8.10 24.40
N ALA A 120 -18.67 7.06 25.03
CA ALA A 120 -18.14 6.55 26.30
C ALA A 120 -16.72 5.96 26.16
N ALA A 121 -16.36 5.43 24.99
CA ALA A 121 -15.08 4.78 24.72
C ALA A 121 -14.04 5.74 24.10
N SER A 122 -14.47 6.86 23.51
CA SER A 122 -13.57 7.79 22.82
C SER A 122 -12.48 8.35 23.73
N ARG A 123 -12.78 8.59 25.01
CA ARG A 123 -11.78 9.07 25.97
C ARG A 123 -10.66 8.06 26.21
N THR A 124 -11.00 6.78 26.35
CA THR A 124 -10.02 5.70 26.52
C THR A 124 -9.11 5.55 25.31
N VAL A 125 -9.65 5.74 24.10
CA VAL A 125 -8.85 5.75 22.86
C VAL A 125 -7.85 6.90 22.89
N LEU A 126 -8.31 8.11 23.19
CA LEU A 126 -7.45 9.29 23.26
C LEU A 126 -6.38 9.17 24.35
N ASP A 127 -6.73 8.65 25.52
CA ASP A 127 -5.78 8.43 26.61
C ASP A 127 -4.72 7.38 26.21
N SER A 128 -5.09 6.38 25.39
CA SER A 128 -4.16 5.36 24.89
C SER A 128 -3.16 5.89 23.85
N LEU A 129 -3.49 6.99 23.17
CA LEU A 129 -2.62 7.66 22.19
C LEU A 129 -1.62 8.63 22.88
N GLY A 130 -1.93 9.06 24.10
CA GLY A 130 -1.10 9.98 24.86
C GLY A 130 -1.07 11.39 24.22
N HIS A 131 0.11 11.97 24.10
CA HIS A 131 0.29 13.32 23.52
C HIS A 131 0.38 13.29 21.98
N GLY A 132 0.56 12.11 21.39
CA GLY A 132 0.53 11.90 19.95
C GLY A 132 -0.87 11.50 19.49
N ARG A 133 -1.16 11.69 18.20
CA ARG A 133 -2.32 11.05 17.53
C ARG A 133 -1.87 10.13 16.39
N GLY A 134 -0.58 9.81 16.36
CA GLY A 134 0.02 8.92 15.39
C GLY A 134 -0.46 7.50 15.62
N VAL A 135 -0.96 6.87 14.56
CA VAL A 135 -1.40 5.48 14.56
C VAL A 135 -0.77 4.76 13.38
N THR A 136 -0.57 3.47 13.57
CA THR A 136 -0.21 2.54 12.50
C THR A 136 -1.45 1.73 12.15
N VAL A 137 -1.77 1.63 10.87
CA VAL A 137 -2.94 0.93 10.35
C VAL A 137 -2.46 -0.23 9.48
N ASP A 138 -2.68 -1.46 9.94
CA ASP A 138 -2.40 -2.68 9.17
C ASP A 138 -3.65 -3.08 8.39
N VAL A 139 -3.61 -2.91 7.08
CA VAL A 139 -4.75 -3.06 6.17
C VAL A 139 -4.64 -4.36 5.40
N LEU A 140 -5.74 -5.11 5.30
CA LEU A 140 -5.93 -6.18 4.32
C LEU A 140 -6.95 -5.69 3.29
N ALA A 141 -6.55 -5.63 2.03
CA ALA A 141 -7.38 -5.17 0.93
C ALA A 141 -7.46 -6.20 -0.19
N LYS A 142 -8.60 -6.28 -0.88
CA LYS A 142 -8.83 -7.10 -2.06
C LYS A 142 -8.73 -6.26 -3.31
N ILE A 143 -7.90 -6.69 -4.26
CA ILE A 143 -7.76 -6.01 -5.54
C ILE A 143 -9.04 -6.17 -6.34
N THR A 144 -9.56 -5.07 -6.87
CA THR A 144 -10.82 -5.04 -7.63
C THR A 144 -10.67 -4.51 -9.03
N ALA A 145 -9.73 -3.57 -9.27
CA ALA A 145 -9.49 -3.04 -10.60
C ALA A 145 -8.08 -2.47 -10.76
N VAL A 146 -7.73 -2.16 -11.99
CA VAL A 146 -6.54 -1.39 -12.38
C VAL A 146 -6.95 -0.23 -13.28
N GLN A 147 -6.34 0.93 -13.06
CA GLN A 147 -6.60 2.17 -13.79
C GLN A 147 -5.30 2.65 -14.45
N PRO A 148 -5.11 2.43 -15.76
CA PRO A 148 -3.91 2.88 -16.45
C PRO A 148 -3.78 4.41 -16.49
N SER A 149 -2.55 4.93 -16.44
CA SER A 149 -2.26 6.35 -16.68
C SER A 149 -0.90 6.54 -17.38
N PRO A 150 -0.68 7.67 -18.09
CA PRO A 150 0.49 7.90 -18.95
C PRO A 150 1.88 7.84 -18.26
N ARG A 151 1.94 7.91 -16.93
CA ARG A 151 3.20 7.88 -16.14
C ARG A 151 3.24 6.76 -15.09
N GLY A 152 2.36 5.77 -15.25
CA GLY A 152 2.05 4.79 -14.23
C GLY A 152 0.61 4.98 -13.75
N GLY A 153 -0.06 3.85 -13.52
CA GLY A 153 -1.47 3.80 -13.20
C GLY A 153 -1.74 3.67 -11.71
N SER A 154 -2.95 3.25 -11.38
CA SER A 154 -3.34 2.93 -10.01
C SER A 154 -3.95 1.54 -9.94
N ILE A 155 -3.62 0.82 -8.89
CA ILE A 155 -4.35 -0.38 -8.46
C ILE A 155 -5.46 0.10 -7.54
N VAL A 156 -6.67 -0.40 -7.77
CA VAL A 156 -7.82 -0.15 -6.90
C VAL A 156 -8.09 -1.42 -6.10
N ALA A 157 -8.20 -1.26 -4.78
CA ALA A 157 -8.52 -2.35 -3.87
C ALA A 157 -9.58 -1.93 -2.86
N ASP A 158 -10.39 -2.87 -2.40
CA ASP A 158 -11.35 -2.65 -1.33
C ASP A 158 -10.78 -3.17 -0.01
N VAL A 159 -10.84 -2.35 1.03
CA VAL A 159 -10.41 -2.72 2.38
C VAL A 159 -11.39 -3.76 2.95
N ILE A 160 -10.88 -4.94 3.28
CA ILE A 160 -11.64 -6.02 3.89
C ILE A 160 -11.62 -5.89 5.42
N GLU A 161 -10.44 -5.65 5.98
CA GLU A 161 -10.25 -5.43 7.40
C GLU A 161 -8.99 -4.61 7.64
N TYR A 162 -8.96 -3.90 8.76
CA TYR A 162 -7.74 -3.24 9.23
C TYR A 162 -7.62 -3.25 10.74
N GLU A 163 -6.38 -3.17 11.22
CA GLU A 163 -6.06 -3.05 12.64
C GLU A 163 -5.40 -1.71 12.90
N ILE A 164 -5.87 -0.99 13.92
CA ILE A 164 -5.29 0.28 14.35
C ILE A 164 -4.42 0.02 15.57
N ARG A 165 -3.18 0.49 15.52
CA ARG A 165 -2.20 0.36 16.61
C ARG A 165 -1.59 1.71 16.95
N THR A 166 -1.18 1.87 18.20
CA THR A 166 -0.41 3.06 18.61
C THR A 166 0.98 3.04 17.98
N GLU A 167 1.44 4.18 17.47
CA GLU A 167 2.77 4.28 16.84
C GLU A 167 3.90 4.02 17.85
N GLN A 168 3.79 4.57 19.07
CA GLN A 168 4.88 4.54 20.07
C GLN A 168 4.97 3.23 20.89
N GLY A 169 3.98 2.34 20.80
CA GLY A 169 3.94 1.13 21.62
C GLY A 169 3.36 -0.10 20.93
N ASN A 170 2.99 -0.01 19.65
CA ASN A 170 2.34 -1.06 18.87
C ASN A 170 1.12 -1.69 19.56
N ARG A 171 0.44 -0.93 20.44
CA ARG A 171 -0.71 -1.41 21.19
C ARG A 171 -1.92 -1.41 20.27
N LEU A 172 -2.61 -2.54 20.16
CA LEU A 172 -3.86 -2.64 19.42
C LEU A 172 -4.94 -1.76 20.06
N LEU A 173 -5.49 -0.84 19.26
CA LEU A 173 -6.62 0.01 19.63
C LEU A 173 -7.94 -0.60 19.15
N ALA A 174 -7.97 -1.09 17.91
CA ALA A 174 -9.15 -1.71 17.33
C ALA A 174 -8.81 -2.62 16.15
N ARG A 175 -9.73 -3.54 15.86
CA ARG A 175 -9.83 -4.23 14.58
C ARG A 175 -11.16 -3.85 13.96
N VAL A 176 -11.12 -3.32 12.75
CA VAL A 176 -12.30 -2.80 12.05
C VAL A 176 -12.51 -3.58 10.76
N ARG A 177 -13.78 -3.87 10.47
CA ARG A 177 -14.21 -4.43 9.20
C ARG A 177 -15.18 -3.43 8.57
N PRO A 178 -14.79 -2.75 7.48
CA PRO A 178 -15.71 -1.90 6.74
C PRO A 178 -16.92 -2.72 6.31
N ALA A 179 -18.09 -2.07 6.23
CA ALA A 179 -19.26 -2.74 5.71
C ALA A 179 -18.98 -3.23 4.28
N PRO A 180 -19.40 -4.46 3.91
CA PRO A 180 -19.29 -4.91 2.52
C PRO A 180 -20.14 -4.00 1.63
N GLN A 181 -19.57 -3.59 0.50
CA GLN A 181 -20.31 -2.94 -0.59
C GLN A 181 -21.00 -3.99 -1.47
#